data_AF-A0A847GTL1-F1
#
_entry.id   AF-A0A847GTL1-F1
#
_cell.length_a   1.000
_cell.length_b   1.000
_cell.length_c   1.000
_cell.angle_alpha   90.00
_cell.angle_beta   90.00
_cell.angle_gamma   90.00
#
_symmetry.space_group_name_H-M   'P 1'
#
loop_
_entity.id
_entity.type
_entity.pdbx_description
1 polymer ?
#
loop_
_entity_poly.entity_id
_entity_poly.type
_entity_poly.pdbx_seq_one_letter_code
_entity_poly.pdbx_strand_id
1 'polypeptide(L)' 'MDPQAAWDDLLEALGERDLDRVENLAEGLLRWLRAGGFPPRAVTGNDLGSDWDREIALAGCRFALAQAREGVTHVP' A
#
# COMPACT_ATOMS: atom_id res chain seq x y z
N MET A 1 5.63 5.07 -12.53
CA MET A 1 5.91 4.51 -11.20
C MET A 1 6.13 3.02 -11.39
N ASP A 2 7.12 2.45 -10.73
CA ASP A 2 7.18 0.99 -10.60
C ASP A 2 6.28 0.59 -9.42
N PRO A 3 5.12 -0.06 -9.66
CA PRO A 3 4.18 -0.34 -8.59
C PRO A 3 4.72 -1.38 -7.60
N GLN A 4 5.55 -2.32 -8.06
CA GLN A 4 6.11 -3.36 -7.20
C GLN A 4 7.12 -2.77 -6.21
N ALA A 5 8.06 -1.95 -6.70
CA ALA A 5 9.01 -1.27 -5.84
C ALA A 5 8.30 -0.36 -4.83
N ALA A 6 7.34 0.44 -5.29
CA ALA A 6 6.58 1.32 -4.40
C ALA A 6 5.75 0.55 -3.34
N TRP A 7 5.29 -0.67 -3.66
CA TRP A 7 4.63 -1.54 -2.70
C TRP A 7 5.61 -2.13 -1.68
N ASP A 8 6.76 -2.61 -2.11
CA ASP A 8 7.82 -3.12 -1.22
C ASP A 8 8.30 -2.01 -0.26
N ASP A 9 8.58 -0.82 -0.80
CA ASP A 9 8.94 0.38 -0.05
C ASP A 9 7.85 0.75 0.98
N LEU A 10 6.57 0.59 0.63
CA LEU A 10 5.45 0.89 1.54
C LEU A 10 5.42 -0.09 2.72
N LEU A 11 5.62 -1.37 2.46
CA LEU A 11 5.65 -2.40 3.50
C LEU A 11 6.88 -2.25 4.40
N GLU A 12 8.04 -1.91 3.83
CA GLU A 12 9.24 -1.56 4.58
C GLU A 12 8.98 -0.36 5.52
N ALA A 13 8.47 0.74 4.98
CA ALA A 13 8.18 1.95 5.75
C ALA A 13 7.16 1.70 6.88
N LEU A 14 6.16 0.84 6.65
CA LEU A 14 5.23 0.39 7.70
C LEU A 14 5.95 -0.37 8.82
N GLY A 15 6.88 -1.25 8.47
CA GLY A 15 7.71 -1.99 9.42
C GLY A 15 8.63 -1.07 10.24
N GLU A 16 9.19 -0.05 9.61
CA GLU A 16 10.05 0.97 10.26
C GLU A 16 9.26 2.03 11.04
N ARG A 17 7.94 2.08 10.88
CA ARG A 17 7.05 3.13 11.40
C ARG A 17 7.42 4.53 10.90
N ASP A 18 7.99 4.63 9.71
CA ASP A 18 8.25 5.90 9.03
C ASP A 18 6.95 6.42 8.41
N LEU A 19 6.12 7.07 9.23
CA LEU A 19 4.76 7.46 8.85
C LEU A 19 4.72 8.47 7.69
N ASP A 20 5.74 9.32 7.55
CA ASP A 20 5.83 10.29 6.44
C ASP A 20 6.07 9.56 5.11
N ARG A 21 7.01 8.60 5.11
CA ARG A 21 7.27 7.73 3.95
C ARG A 21 6.06 6.86 3.63
N VAL A 22 5.37 6.33 4.65
CA VAL A 22 4.13 5.56 4.48
C VAL A 22 3.05 6.40 3.79
N GLU A 23 2.81 7.63 4.25
CA GLU A 23 1.80 8.49 3.63
C GLU A 23 2.11 8.74 2.16
N ASN A 24 3.31 9.21 1.85
CA ASN A 24 3.71 9.54 0.49
C ASN A 24 3.60 8.33 -0.47
N LEU A 25 4.08 7.16 -0.04
CA LEU A 25 4.03 5.94 -0.86
C LEU A 25 2.59 5.45 -1.06
N ALA A 26 1.79 5.41 0.00
CA ALA A 26 0.42 4.94 -0.07
C ALA A 26 -0.46 5.87 -0.92
N GLU A 27 -0.29 7.19 -0.84
CA GLU A 27 -0.98 8.15 -1.71
C GLU A 27 -0.59 7.97 -3.19
N GLY A 28 0.70 7.82 -3.45
CA GLY A 28 1.23 7.61 -4.80
C GLY A 28 0.67 6.34 -5.44
N LEU A 29 0.71 5.23 -4.70
CA LEU A 29 0.20 3.94 -5.18
C LEU A 29 -1.32 3.96 -5.37
N LEU A 30 -2.08 4.57 -4.45
CA LEU A 30 -3.53 4.73 -4.60
C LEU A 30 -3.90 5.53 -5.85
N ARG A 31 -3.19 6.63 -6.10
CA ARG A 31 -3.40 7.45 -7.31
C ARG A 31 -3.14 6.62 -8.56
N TRP A 32 -2.05 5.85 -8.58
CA TRP A 32 -1.71 4.97 -9.69
C TRP A 32 -2.77 3.90 -9.96
N LEU A 33 -3.19 3.17 -8.91
CA LEU A 33 -4.19 2.11 -9.02
C LEU A 33 -5.56 2.64 -9.47
N ARG A 34 -5.98 3.79 -8.94
CA ARG A 34 -7.24 4.45 -9.35
C ARG A 34 -7.24 4.96 -10.78
N ALA A 35 -6.06 5.31 -11.31
CA ALA A 35 -5.89 5.68 -12.71
C ALA A 35 -5.90 4.45 -13.66
N GLY A 36 -6.13 3.24 -13.15
CA GLY A 36 -6.12 2.01 -13.94
C GLY A 36 -4.72 1.44 -14.17
N GLY A 37 -3.71 1.91 -13.42
CA GLY A 37 -2.36 1.37 -13.46
C GLY A 37 -2.29 -0.12 -13.11
N PHE A 38 -1.21 -0.77 -13.57
CA PHE A 38 -0.97 -2.18 -13.24
C PHE A 38 -0.65 -2.31 -11.73
N PRO A 39 -1.26 -3.29 -11.04
CA PRO A 39 -1.06 -3.46 -9.60
C PRO A 39 0.27 -4.14 -9.26
N PRO A 40 0.82 -3.93 -8.05
CA PRO A 40 1.91 -4.76 -7.53
C PRO A 40 1.39 -6.16 -7.22
N ARG A 41 2.29 -7.13 -7.08
CA ARG A 41 1.97 -8.41 -6.45
C ARG A 41 1.83 -8.18 -4.94
N ALA A 42 0.58 -8.12 -4.48
CA ALA A 42 0.26 -7.78 -3.09
C ALA A 42 0.17 -9.03 -2.19
N VAL A 43 -0.06 -10.21 -2.79
CA VAL A 43 -0.11 -11.48 -2.06
C VAL A 43 1.06 -12.38 -2.45
N THR A 44 1.79 -12.88 -1.45
CA THR A 44 2.85 -13.87 -1.64
C THR A 44 2.29 -15.30 -1.55
N GLY A 45 2.94 -16.25 -2.22
CA GLY A 45 2.64 -17.68 -2.09
C GLY A 45 1.55 -18.24 -3.00
N ASN A 46 0.54 -17.45 -3.38
CA ASN A 46 -0.44 -17.85 -4.38
C ASN A 46 -0.58 -16.80 -5.49
N ASP A 47 -0.84 -17.24 -6.72
CA ASP A 47 -1.10 -16.34 -7.85
C ASP A 47 -2.60 -16.34 -8.13
N LEU A 48 -3.28 -15.32 -7.60
CA LEU A 48 -4.74 -15.17 -7.71
C LEU A 48 -5.15 -14.21 -8.84
N GLY A 49 -4.17 -13.67 -9.57
CA GLY A 49 -4.36 -12.75 -10.67
C GLY A 49 -4.36 -11.28 -10.26
N SER A 50 -4.16 -10.42 -11.26
CA SER A 50 -3.95 -8.98 -11.07
C SER A 50 -5.16 -8.25 -10.49
N ASP A 51 -6.40 -8.70 -10.75
CA ASP A 51 -7.59 -8.11 -10.12
C ASP A 51 -7.59 -8.32 -8.60
N TRP A 52 -7.20 -9.51 -8.14
CA TRP A 52 -7.05 -9.79 -6.71
C TRP A 52 -5.94 -8.93 -6.10
N ASP A 53 -4.79 -8.90 -6.75
CA ASP A 53 -3.65 -8.08 -6.31
C ASP A 53 -4.01 -6.59 -6.22
N ARG A 54 -4.80 -6.07 -7.18
CA ARG A 54 -5.30 -4.70 -7.15
C ARG A 54 -6.14 -4.42 -5.92
N GLU A 55 -7.10 -5.28 -5.60
CA GLU A 55 -7.99 -5.06 -4.46
C GLU A 55 -7.22 -5.12 -3.13
N ILE A 56 -6.25 -6.04 -3.00
CA ILE A 56 -5.39 -6.13 -1.82
C ILE A 56 -4.47 -4.89 -1.71
N ALA A 57 -3.84 -4.47 -2.81
CA ALA A 57 -3.01 -3.26 -2.82
C ALA A 57 -3.84 -2.02 -2.46
N LEU A 58 -5.04 -1.88 -3.02
CA LEU A 58 -5.96 -0.80 -2.70
C LEU A 58 -6.38 -0.80 -1.22
N ALA A 59 -6.67 -1.95 -0.64
CA ALA A 59 -6.98 -2.07 0.78
C ALA A 59 -5.77 -1.72 1.65
N GLY A 60 -4.59 -2.26 1.34
CA GLY A 60 -3.34 -2.02 2.05
C GLY A 60 -2.95 -0.54 2.06
N CYS A 61 -3.01 0.15 0.92
CA CYS A 61 -2.72 1.58 0.87
C CYS A 61 -3.73 2.43 1.66
N ARG A 62 -5.01 2.08 1.66
CA ARG A 62 -6.02 2.78 2.49
C ARG A 62 -5.74 2.60 3.98
N PHE A 63 -5.40 1.39 4.40
CA PHE A 63 -5.00 1.10 5.78
C PHE A 63 -3.75 1.87 6.17
N ALA A 64 -2.72 1.85 5.33
CA ALA A 64 -1.46 2.54 5.58
C ALA A 64 -1.65 4.06 5.71
N LEU A 65 -2.49 4.67 4.87
CA LEU A 65 -2.85 6.08 4.99
C LEU A 65 -3.60 6.39 6.28
N ALA A 66 -4.53 5.53 6.69
CA ALA A 66 -5.23 5.70 7.96
C ALA A 66 -4.22 5.71 9.11
N GLN A 67 -3.30 4.74 9.16
CA GLN A 67 -2.24 4.67 10.17
C GLN A 67 -1.35 5.93 10.20
N ALA A 68 -0.92 6.40 9.03
CA ALA A 68 -0.04 7.57 8.92
C ALA A 68 -0.75 8.88 9.32
N ARG A 69 -2.01 9.05 8.92
CA ARG A 69 -2.80 10.27 9.17
C ARG A 69 -3.39 10.33 10.56
N GLU A 70 -3.78 9.18 11.10
CA GLU A 70 -4.45 9.14 12.38
C GLU A 70 -3.46 9.32 13.52
N GLY A 71 -2.24 8.76 13.47
CA GLY A 71 -1.18 8.93 14.50
C GLY A 71 -1.56 8.64 15.97
N VAL A 72 -2.84 8.40 16.26
CA VAL A 72 -3.50 8.36 17.55
C VAL A 72 -4.80 7.59 17.31
N THR A 73 -4.79 6.27 17.50
CA THR A 73 -5.73 5.59 18.39
C THR A 73 -5.25 4.14 18.49
N HIS A 74 -4.77 3.79 19.68
CA HIS A 74 -4.60 2.41 20.09
C HIS A 74 -5.95 1.71 19.95
N VAL A 75 -6.04 0.68 19.10
CA VAL A 75 -7.11 -0.32 19.19
C VAL A 75 -6.56 -1.48 20.04
N PRO A 76 -7.31 -1.95 21.06
CA PRO A 76 -6.86 -2.92 22.07
C PRO A 76 -6.61 -4.33 21.52
#